data_AF-A0A958C4W7-F1
#
_entry.id   AF-A0A958C4W7-F1
#
_cell.length_a   1.000
_cell.length_b   1.000
_cell.length_c   1.000
_cell.angle_alpha   90.00
_cell.angle_beta   90.00
_cell.angle_gamma   90.00
#
_symmetry.space_group_name_H-M   'P 1'
#
loop_
_entity.id
_entity.type
_entity.pdbx_description
1 polymer ?
#
loop_
_entity_poly.entity_id
_entity_poly.type
_entity_poly.pdbx_seq_one_letter_code
_entity_poly.pdbx_strand_id
1 'polypeptide(L)' 'MVNAIVLINVDRGHVNHVAEHLVSLDGVTEVFSVAGRHDLVAVLRTSTNERIADLVTREIMEIDHIA' A
#
# COMPACT_ATOMS: atom_id res chain seq x y z
N MET A 1 0.59 -5.92 18.06
CA MET A 1 0.34 -6.26 16.65
C MET A 1 -0.81 -5.40 16.19
N VAL A 2 -0.53 -4.47 15.28
CA VAL A 2 -1.49 -3.50 14.75
C VAL A 2 -1.69 -3.80 13.27
N ASN A 3 -2.94 -3.76 12.81
CA ASN A 3 -3.30 -4.03 11.42
C ASN A 3 -3.96 -2.80 10.81
N ALA A 4 -3.68 -2.55 9.54
CA ALA A 4 -4.37 -1.54 8.74
C ALA A 4 -4.71 -2.07 7.35
N ILE A 5 -5.76 -1.52 6.75
CA ILE A 5 -6.14 -1.76 5.37
C ILE A 5 -6.09 -0.43 4.65
N VAL A 6 -5.30 -0.35 3.60
CA VAL A 6 -5.07 0.88 2.82
C VAL A 6 -5.67 0.67 1.44
N LEU A 7 -6.58 1.57 1.07
CA LEU A 7 -7.16 1.63 -0.28
C LEU A 7 -6.34 2.61 -1.11
N ILE A 8 -5.86 2.18 -2.26
CA ILE A 8 -4.87 2.92 -3.05
C ILE A 8 -5.43 3.14 -4.46
N ASN A 9 -5.34 4.38 -4.93
CA ASN A 9 -5.56 4.75 -6.32
C ASN A 9 -4.22 4.89 -7.02
N VAL A 10 -4.16 4.37 -8.25
CA VAL A 10 -2.92 4.34 -9.04
C VAL A 10 -3.16 4.94 -10.41
N ASP A 11 -2.18 5.66 -10.94
CA ASP A 11 -2.24 6.15 -12.31
C ASP A 11 -2.44 5.01 -13.30
N ARG A 12 -3.22 5.28 -14.36
CA ARG A 12 -3.52 4.30 -15.40
C ARG A 12 -2.24 3.72 -16.00
N GLY A 13 -2.19 2.39 -16.09
CA GLY A 13 -1.06 1.66 -16.65
C GLY A 13 0.04 1.28 -15.64
N HIS A 14 -0.02 1.77 -14.40
CA HIS A 14 1.03 1.54 -13.39
C HIS A 14 0.63 0.58 -12.25
N VAL A 15 -0.59 0.01 -12.29
CA VAL A 15 -1.14 -0.85 -11.22
C VAL A 15 -0.20 -1.98 -10.84
N ASN A 16 0.34 -2.73 -11.81
CA ASN A 16 1.24 -3.86 -11.52
C ASN A 16 2.56 -3.40 -10.90
N HIS A 17 3.15 -2.33 -11.44
CA HIS A 17 4.41 -1.77 -10.95
C HIS A 17 4.29 -1.30 -9.49
N VAL A 18 3.21 -0.58 -9.17
CA VAL A 18 2.91 -0.13 -7.81
C VAL A 18 2.63 -1.31 -6.89
N ALA A 19 1.88 -2.31 -7.33
CA ALA A 19 1.60 -3.50 -6.53
C ALA A 19 2.89 -4.26 -6.17
N GLU A 20 3.80 -4.44 -7.12
CA GLU A 20 5.10 -5.08 -6.89
C GLU A 20 5.95 -4.30 -5.88
N HIS A 21 5.99 -2.96 -6.00
CA HIS A 21 6.66 -2.11 -5.02
C HIS A 21 6.06 -2.23 -3.62
N LEU A 22 4.73 -2.19 -3.50
CA LEU A 22 4.03 -2.33 -2.22
C LEU A 22 4.34 -3.67 -1.55
N VAL A 23 4.38 -4.77 -2.29
CA VAL A 23 4.71 -6.10 -1.74
C VAL A 23 6.14 -6.17 -1.21
N SER A 24 7.05 -5.34 -1.71
CA SER A 24 8.45 -5.29 -1.23
C SER A 24 8.64 -4.54 0.08
N LEU A 25 7.62 -3.79 0.55
CA LEU A 25 7.72 -2.99 1.77
C LEU A 25 7.55 -3.81 3.05
N ASP A 26 8.47 -3.60 3.99
CA ASP A 26 8.43 -4.24 5.31
C ASP A 26 7.22 -3.77 6.13
N GLY A 27 6.25 -4.68 6.29
CA GLY A 27 5.00 -4.43 7.00
C GLY A 27 3.77 -4.53 6.11
N VAL A 28 3.93 -4.62 4.78
CA VAL A 28 2.86 -5.01 3.86
C VAL A 28 2.86 -6.53 3.73
N THR A 29 1.74 -7.17 4.08
CA THR A 29 1.65 -8.64 4.03
C THR A 29 0.94 -9.14 2.78
N GLU A 30 -0.05 -8.38 2.31
CA GLU A 30 -0.90 -8.76 1.19
C GLU A 30 -1.21 -7.51 0.36
N VAL A 31 -1.21 -7.66 -0.97
CA VAL A 31 -1.67 -6.63 -1.91
C VAL A 31 -2.60 -7.28 -2.92
N PHE A 32 -3.77 -6.70 -3.11
CA PHE A 32 -4.79 -7.18 -4.03
C PHE A 32 -5.11 -6.10 -5.07
N SER A 33 -5.17 -6.48 -6.35
CA SER A 33 -5.85 -5.67 -7.35
C SER A 33 -7.35 -5.89 -7.24
N VAL A 34 -8.11 -4.80 -7.20
CA VAL A 34 -9.56 -4.85 -7.01
C VAL A 34 -10.27 -4.10 -8.13
N ALA A 35 -11.43 -4.61 -8.54
CA ALA A 35 -12.32 -3.87 -9.42
C ALA A 35 -13.14 -2.88 -8.58
N GLY A 36 -13.16 -1.59 -8.95
CA GLY A 36 -14.01 -0.61 -8.28
C GLY A 36 -13.47 0.81 -8.32
N ARG A 37 -13.70 1.55 -7.22
CA ARG A 37 -13.27 2.95 -7.05
C ARG A 37 -11.78 3.11 -6.76
N HIS A 38 -11.14 2.04 -6.30
CA HIS A 38 -9.72 1.95 -5.99
C HIS A 38 -9.12 0.85 -6.85
N ASP A 39 -7.82 0.93 -7.06
CA ASP A 39 -7.09 0.03 -7.95
C ASP A 39 -6.43 -1.10 -7.16
N LEU A 40 -5.94 -0.78 -5.97
CA LEU A 40 -5.25 -1.70 -5.07
C LEU A 40 -5.77 -1.62 -3.63
N VAL A 41 -5.68 -2.74 -2.92
CA VAL A 41 -5.86 -2.83 -1.48
C VAL A 41 -4.62 -3.47 -0.86
N ALA A 42 -3.98 -2.78 0.07
CA ALA A 42 -2.83 -3.28 0.81
C ALA A 42 -3.22 -3.58 2.27
N VAL A 43 -2.81 -4.75 2.76
CA VAL A 43 -2.97 -5.15 4.17
C VAL A 43 -1.63 -4.99 4.86
N LEU A 44 -1.62 -4.15 5.89
CA LEU A 44 -0.44 -3.82 6.68
C LEU A 44 -0.52 -4.50 8.04
N ARG A 45 0.59 -5.06 8.51
CA ARG A 45 0.73 -5.66 9.84
C ARG A 45 2.06 -5.24 10.45
N THR A 46 2.02 -4.52 11.56
CA THR A 46 3.20 -3.98 12.23
C THR A 46 3.16 -4.22 13.75
N SER A 47 4.26 -3.88 14.43
CA SER A 47 4.35 -3.94 15.89
C SER A 47 3.61 -2.79 16.58
N THR A 48 3.63 -1.58 16.01
CA THR A 48 3.11 -0.34 16.61
C THR A 48 2.35 0.55 15.63
N ASN A 49 1.54 1.48 16.15
CA ASN A 49 0.80 2.46 15.33
C ASN A 49 1.73 3.46 14.64
N GLU A 50 2.82 3.85 15.30
CA GLU A 50 3.81 4.78 14.76
C GLU A 50 4.45 4.20 13.49
N ARG A 51 4.73 2.89 13.48
CA ARG A 51 5.25 2.20 12.29
C ARG A 51 4.24 2.21 11.14
N ILE A 52 2.93 2.10 11.40
CA ILE A 52 1.90 2.24 10.36
C ILE A 52 1.90 3.65 9.81
N ALA A 53 1.93 4.66 10.68
CA ALA A 53 1.96 6.06 10.24
C ALA A 53 3.18 6.34 9.36
N ASP A 54 4.36 5.87 9.76
CA ASP A 54 5.59 5.99 8.95
C ASP A 54 5.46 5.23 7.62
N LEU A 55 4.98 3.97 7.64
CA LEU A 55 4.83 3.15 6.43
C LEU A 55 3.89 3.81 5.41
N VAL A 56 2.77 4.37 5.87
CA VAL A 56 1.81 5.04 4.98
C VAL A 56 2.36 6.38 4.47
N THR A 57 2.91 7.21 5.36
CA THR A 57 3.24 8.60 5.03
C THR A 57 4.61 8.80 4.38
N ARG A 58 5.56 7.88 4.60
CA ARG A 58 6.93 7.99 4.09
C ARG A 58 7.29 6.92 3.07
N GLU A 59 6.77 5.71 3.18
CA GLU A 59 7.14 4.65 2.24
C GLU A 59 6.11 4.50 1.13
N ILE A 60 4.83 4.36 1.48
CA ILE A 60 3.77 4.19 0.47
C ILE A 60 3.58 5.47 -0.35
N MET A 61 3.47 6.64 0.28
CA MET A 61 3.27 7.91 -0.46
C MET A 61 4.45 8.33 -1.35
N GLU A 62 5.64 7.75 -1.15
CA GLU A 62 6.80 8.01 -2.01
C GLU A 62 6.83 7.11 -3.25
N ILE A 63 5.95 6.11 -3.35
CA ILE A 63 5.85 5.29 -4.55
C ILE A 63 5.24 6.12 -5.68
N ASP A 64 5.99 6.26 -6.77
CA ASP A 64 5.52 6.92 -7.98
C ASP A 64 4.18 6.34 -8.46
N HIS A 65 3.31 7.21 -8.98
CA HIS A 65 1.99 6.87 -9.54
C HIS A 65 0.89 6.55 -8.53
N ILE A 66 1.12 6.73 -7.23
CA ILE A 66 0.04 6.78 -6.24
C ILE A 66 -0.58 8.18 -6.21
N ALA A 67 -1.91 8.24 -6.30
CA ALA A 67 -2.69 9.49 -6.42
C ALA A 67 -3.19 10.05 -5.09
#